data_AF-A0A952FN91-F1
#
_entry.id   AF-A0A952FN91-F1
#
_cell.length_a   1.000
_cell.length_b   1.000
_cell.length_c   1.000
_cell.angle_alpha   90.00
_cell.angle_beta   90.00
_cell.angle_gamma   90.00
#
_symmetry.space_group_name_H-M   'P 1'
#
loop_
_entity.id
_entity.type
_entity.pdbx_description
1 polymer ?
#
loop_
_entity_poly.entity_id
_entity_poly.type
_entity_poly.pdbx_seq_one_letter_code
_entity_poly.pdbx_strand_id
1 'polypeptide(L)'
;MNDIAPRSGSGTQDIVVDTDFRHPPETIWRMLTTSDLIGRWMMVPTGFEPVEGARFTFQTTPAGAWDGVIRCQVLEVIPNARLVHSWTGGHEGNAGYGSRLDTVITWTLVATETGTRLRLVHSGFVPARNESALATFGEGWKKVVANIGAIADEGGPSRQEDEAGEPWAGGCACGAIRYEIAAEPIFMNDCQCRDCQLRSGTGHGSYLTFLSAGVKTLTGEATRWDIVADNGNVKSHAFCPVCGSPVYLTSAAKPDFFTVHAATLDDPGRFRPQVVTYRIRGHAWDRIDETLPQFEKMPPM
;
A
#
# COMPACT_ATOMS: atom_id res chain seq x y z
N MET A 1 23.48 14.53 11.08
CA MET A 1 23.67 15.98 10.82
C MET A 1 24.50 16.13 9.56
N ASN A 2 23.84 16.03 8.41
CA ASN A 2 24.34 16.49 7.11
C ASN A 2 23.16 17.27 6.52
N ASP A 3 23.18 18.58 6.68
CA ASP A 3 22.21 19.48 6.05
C ASP A 3 22.40 19.41 4.53
N ILE A 4 21.51 18.71 3.84
CA ILE A 4 21.34 18.87 2.40
C ILE A 4 20.43 20.09 2.22
N ALA A 5 21.02 21.28 2.32
CA ALA A 5 20.38 22.52 1.94
C ALA A 5 19.99 22.48 0.45
N PRO A 6 18.91 23.19 0.04
CA PRO A 6 18.56 23.32 -1.37
C PRO A 6 19.73 23.90 -2.14
N ARG A 7 20.20 23.18 -3.17
CA ARG A 7 21.22 23.65 -4.10
C ARG A 7 20.62 24.68 -5.06
N SER A 8 20.27 25.85 -4.56
CA SER A 8 20.05 27.05 -5.39
C SER A 8 21.42 27.62 -5.79
N GLY A 9 22.11 26.92 -6.70
CA GLY A 9 23.32 27.45 -7.33
C GLY A 9 22.98 28.63 -8.23
N SER A 10 23.84 29.66 -8.28
CA SER A 10 23.63 30.82 -9.17
C SER A 10 23.62 30.35 -10.63
N GLY A 11 22.43 30.23 -11.22
CA GLY A 11 22.25 29.77 -12.62
C GLY A 11 21.20 28.69 -12.83
N THR A 12 20.63 28.11 -11.76
CA THR A 12 19.52 27.17 -11.86
C THR A 12 18.17 27.81 -11.52
N GLN A 13 17.09 27.26 -12.06
CA GLN A 13 15.70 27.61 -11.73
C GLN A 13 14.94 26.39 -11.21
N ASP A 14 13.91 26.66 -10.42
CA ASP A 14 13.09 25.66 -9.75
C ASP A 14 11.64 25.81 -10.17
N ILE A 15 10.93 24.69 -10.23
CA ILE A 15 9.47 24.65 -10.33
C ILE A 15 8.92 24.43 -8.93
N VAL A 16 7.99 25.27 -8.50
CA VAL A 16 7.31 25.14 -7.21
C VAL A 16 5.81 25.00 -7.43
N VAL A 17 5.21 23.99 -6.83
CA VAL A 17 3.76 23.77 -6.81
C VAL A 17 3.31 23.57 -5.37
N ASP A 18 2.42 24.44 -4.91
CA ASP A 18 1.75 24.33 -3.62
C ASP A 18 0.29 23.90 -3.85
N THR A 19 -0.20 22.92 -3.10
CA THR A 19 -1.57 22.44 -3.21
C THR A 19 -2.10 22.00 -1.85
N ASP A 20 -3.33 22.40 -1.54
CA ASP A 20 -4.03 21.97 -0.34
C ASP A 20 -4.97 20.81 -0.64
N PHE A 21 -4.87 19.77 0.17
CA PHE A 21 -5.77 18.64 0.15
C PHE A 21 -6.55 18.60 1.47
N ARG A 22 -7.82 18.20 1.40
CA ARG A 22 -8.68 17.94 2.57
C ARG A 22 -8.33 16.66 3.35
N HIS A 23 -7.23 16.02 2.95
CA HIS A 23 -6.81 14.71 3.41
C HIS A 23 -5.69 14.85 4.44
N PRO A 24 -5.60 13.92 5.40
CA PRO A 24 -4.52 13.95 6.37
C PRO A 24 -3.17 13.59 5.70
N PRO A 25 -2.02 13.97 6.29
CA PRO A 25 -0.71 13.83 5.63
C PRO A 25 -0.40 12.40 5.22
N GLU A 26 -0.86 11.42 5.98
CA GLU A 26 -0.68 9.98 5.73
C GLU A 26 -1.32 9.52 4.43
N THR A 27 -2.52 10.06 4.11
CA THR A 27 -3.21 9.77 2.86
C THR A 27 -2.43 10.32 1.67
N ILE A 28 -1.90 11.54 1.79
CA ILE A 28 -1.11 12.17 0.73
C ILE A 28 0.26 11.51 0.61
N TRP A 29 0.87 11.12 1.73
CA TRP A 29 2.13 10.37 1.77
C TRP A 29 2.01 9.08 0.96
N ARG A 30 0.96 8.29 1.19
CA ARG A 30 0.69 7.07 0.43
C ARG A 30 0.57 7.32 -1.08
N MET A 31 -0.05 8.44 -1.49
CA MET A 31 -0.12 8.80 -2.91
C MET A 31 1.25 9.06 -3.55
N LEU A 32 2.24 9.47 -2.74
CA LEU A 32 3.61 9.72 -3.16
C LEU A 32 4.52 8.49 -3.01
N THR A 33 4.13 7.48 -2.22
CA THR A 33 4.99 6.35 -1.86
C THR A 33 4.49 4.98 -2.30
N THR A 34 3.27 4.87 -2.83
CA THR A 34 2.71 3.61 -3.34
C THR A 34 2.74 3.59 -4.88
N SER A 35 3.51 2.66 -5.47
CA SER A 35 3.79 2.62 -6.92
C SER A 35 2.53 2.60 -7.81
N ASP A 36 1.52 1.81 -7.45
CA ASP A 36 0.25 1.76 -8.19
C ASP A 36 -0.51 3.08 -8.08
N LEU A 37 -0.55 3.73 -6.91
CA LEU A 37 -1.18 5.04 -6.74
C LEU A 37 -0.43 6.15 -7.49
N ILE A 38 0.91 6.17 -7.46
CA ILE A 38 1.73 7.09 -8.26
C ILE A 38 1.38 6.96 -9.74
N GLY A 39 1.20 5.73 -10.21
CA GLY A 39 0.77 5.44 -11.58
C GLY A 39 -0.59 6.01 -11.99
N ARG A 40 -1.46 6.33 -11.02
CA ARG A 40 -2.81 6.86 -11.31
C ARG A 40 -2.83 8.36 -11.55
N TRP A 41 -1.90 9.12 -10.97
CA TRP A 41 -1.80 10.56 -11.21
C TRP A 41 -0.62 10.95 -12.08
N MET A 42 0.41 10.10 -12.21
CA MET A 42 1.61 10.39 -13.01
C MET A 42 2.05 9.21 -13.89
N MET A 43 3.26 8.69 -13.68
CA MET A 43 3.87 7.58 -14.41
C MET A 43 4.12 6.49 -13.40
N VAL A 44 3.79 5.24 -13.74
CA VAL A 44 4.08 4.10 -12.86
C VAL A 44 5.61 3.97 -12.74
N PRO A 45 6.18 4.07 -11.53
CA PRO A 45 7.60 3.80 -11.34
C PRO A 45 7.89 2.31 -11.41
N THR A 46 9.09 1.96 -11.88
CA THR A 46 9.61 0.59 -11.82
C THR A 46 10.68 0.48 -10.73
N GLY A 47 10.49 -0.43 -9.78
CA GLY A 47 11.42 -0.68 -8.68
C GLY A 47 11.46 0.41 -7.60
N PHE A 48 10.40 1.20 -7.46
CA PHE A 48 10.33 2.24 -6.44
C PHE A 48 10.02 1.65 -5.07
N GLU A 49 10.85 2.04 -4.10
CA GLU A 49 10.66 1.81 -2.67
C GLU A 49 10.97 3.14 -1.96
N PRO A 50 10.16 3.59 -0.99
CA PRO A 50 10.39 4.81 -0.23
C PRO A 50 11.48 4.60 0.83
N VAL A 51 12.68 4.20 0.39
CA VAL A 51 13.83 3.89 1.25
C VAL A 51 15.03 4.67 0.73
N GLU A 52 15.73 5.39 1.60
CA GLU A 52 16.93 6.14 1.22
C GLU A 52 17.95 5.25 0.51
N GLY A 53 18.46 5.75 -0.62
CA GLY A 53 19.40 5.04 -1.48
C GLY A 53 18.76 4.12 -2.52
N ALA A 54 17.47 3.77 -2.40
CA ALA A 54 16.76 2.94 -3.36
C ALA A 54 16.74 3.59 -4.75
N ARG A 55 16.93 2.78 -5.80
CA ARG A 55 16.96 3.22 -7.19
C ARG A 55 15.74 2.71 -7.93
N PHE A 56 15.17 3.59 -8.75
CA PHE A 56 13.98 3.30 -9.51
C PHE A 56 13.98 4.08 -10.83
N THR A 57 13.06 3.74 -11.72
CA THR A 57 12.98 4.40 -13.03
C THR A 57 11.56 4.78 -13.40
N PHE A 58 11.43 5.86 -14.18
CA PHE A 58 10.24 6.13 -14.98
C PHE A 58 10.57 5.95 -16.46
N GLN A 59 9.56 5.55 -17.24
CA GLN A 59 9.66 5.43 -18.69
C GLN A 59 8.84 6.53 -19.36
N THR A 60 9.46 7.25 -20.30
CA THR A 60 8.78 8.18 -21.21
C THR A 60 9.16 7.87 -22.67
N THR A 61 8.70 8.72 -23.59
CA THR A 61 8.98 8.59 -25.02
C THR A 61 10.48 8.83 -25.29
N PRO A 62 11.19 7.90 -25.94
CA PRO A 62 12.56 8.11 -26.35
C PRO A 62 12.71 9.33 -27.28
N ALA A 63 13.88 9.97 -27.25
CA ALA A 63 14.18 11.13 -28.10
C ALA A 63 15.65 11.17 -28.47
N GLY A 64 15.96 11.27 -29.77
CA GLY A 64 17.33 11.31 -30.26
C GLY A 64 18.16 10.14 -29.73
N ALA A 65 19.25 10.44 -29.03
CA ALA A 65 20.14 9.44 -28.43
C ALA A 65 19.73 8.99 -27.01
N TRP A 66 18.59 9.45 -26.50
CA TRP A 66 18.07 9.08 -25.18
C TRP A 66 16.98 8.00 -25.29
N ASP A 67 17.10 6.97 -24.45
CA ASP A 67 16.22 5.80 -24.36
C ASP A 67 14.85 6.08 -23.70
N GLY A 68 14.58 7.32 -23.31
CA GLY A 68 13.36 7.71 -22.61
C GLY A 68 13.33 7.26 -21.14
N VAL A 69 14.41 6.67 -20.62
CA VAL A 69 14.47 6.23 -19.22
C VAL A 69 14.93 7.39 -18.35
N ILE A 70 14.10 7.72 -17.37
CA ILE A 70 14.45 8.62 -16.26
C ILE A 70 14.92 7.75 -15.11
N ARG A 71 16.14 7.98 -14.66
CA ARG A 71 16.81 7.24 -13.58
C ARG A 71 16.74 8.08 -12.31
N CYS A 72 16.20 7.49 -11.26
CA CYS A 72 15.96 8.16 -9.99
C CYS A 72 16.63 7.38 -8.85
N GLN A 73 16.96 8.10 -7.79
CA GLN A 73 17.40 7.56 -6.52
C GLN A 73 16.70 8.32 -5.40
N VAL A 74 16.16 7.60 -4.42
CA VAL A 74 15.61 8.21 -3.20
C VAL A 74 16.77 8.76 -2.37
N LEU A 75 16.72 10.05 -2.05
CA LEU A 75 17.77 10.79 -1.37
C LEU A 75 17.44 11.05 0.11
N GLU A 76 16.16 11.19 0.45
CA GLU A 76 15.70 11.47 1.82
C GLU A 76 14.27 10.95 1.98
N VAL A 77 13.98 10.32 3.12
CA VAL A 77 12.63 9.88 3.50
C VAL A 77 12.35 10.24 4.95
N ILE A 78 11.41 11.16 5.15
CA ILE A 78 10.80 11.44 6.45
C ILE A 78 9.31 11.08 6.31
N PRO A 79 8.88 9.95 6.88
CA PRO A 79 7.49 9.52 6.89
C PRO A 79 6.49 10.65 7.10
N ASN A 80 5.47 10.69 6.24
CA ASN A 80 4.35 11.63 6.30
C ASN A 80 4.73 13.14 6.25
N ALA A 81 5.99 13.47 5.96
CA ALA A 81 6.49 14.83 6.02
C ALA A 81 7.35 15.23 4.81
N ARG A 82 8.26 14.36 4.35
CA ARG A 82 9.24 14.76 3.33
C ARG A 82 9.76 13.58 2.52
N LEU A 83 9.73 13.70 1.21
CA LEU A 83 10.35 12.74 0.29
C LEU A 83 11.24 13.52 -0.68
N VAL A 84 12.49 13.11 -0.84
CA VAL A 84 13.41 13.69 -1.83
C VAL A 84 13.94 12.58 -2.71
N HIS A 85 13.92 12.80 -4.03
CA HIS A 85 14.56 11.89 -4.97
C HIS A 85 15.20 12.63 -6.14
N SER A 86 16.25 12.04 -6.71
CA SER A 86 16.86 12.55 -7.93
C SER A 86 15.98 12.27 -9.16
N TRP A 87 16.26 13.00 -10.22
CA TRP A 87 15.63 12.86 -11.53
C TRP A 87 16.69 13.09 -12.60
N THR A 88 17.23 12.01 -13.15
CA THR A 88 18.31 12.07 -14.14
C THR A 88 17.85 11.43 -15.44
N GLY A 89 17.86 12.19 -16.53
CA GLY A 89 17.39 11.73 -17.84
C GLY A 89 17.96 12.56 -18.98
N GLY A 90 17.52 12.25 -20.19
CA GLY A 90 17.98 12.93 -21.40
C GLY A 90 19.42 12.61 -21.79
N HIS A 91 19.87 13.23 -22.87
CA HIS A 91 21.19 13.04 -23.43
C HIS A 91 21.87 14.39 -23.74
N GLU A 92 23.21 14.41 -23.67
CA GLU A 92 23.99 15.63 -23.86
C GLU A 92 23.79 16.27 -25.24
N GLY A 93 23.70 15.43 -26.27
CA GLY A 93 23.50 15.85 -27.66
C GLY A 93 22.07 16.23 -28.05
N ASN A 94 21.10 16.15 -27.14
CA ASN A 94 19.72 16.56 -27.42
C ASN A 94 19.48 18.02 -27.01
N ALA A 95 18.79 18.77 -27.86
CA ALA A 95 18.24 20.10 -27.56
C ALA A 95 16.71 20.01 -27.39
N GLY A 96 16.15 20.79 -26.46
CA GLY A 96 14.71 20.74 -26.18
C GLY A 96 14.29 19.49 -25.41
N TYR A 97 13.24 18.79 -25.89
CA TYR A 97 12.77 17.55 -25.26
C TYR A 97 13.85 16.46 -25.31
N GLY A 98 14.08 15.79 -24.18
CA GLY A 98 15.15 14.80 -24.05
C GLY A 98 16.55 15.39 -23.93
N SER A 99 16.71 16.71 -23.80
CA SER A 99 17.97 17.31 -23.34
C SER A 99 18.31 16.81 -21.93
N ARG A 100 19.61 16.71 -21.62
CA ARG A 100 20.07 16.22 -20.31
C ARG A 100 19.43 17.02 -19.17
N LEU A 101 18.92 16.27 -18.21
CA LEU A 101 18.43 16.75 -16.93
C LEU A 101 19.16 16.01 -15.81
N ASP A 102 19.58 16.77 -14.81
CA ASP A 102 20.10 16.26 -13.55
C ASP A 102 19.52 17.13 -12.44
N THR A 103 18.33 16.76 -12.01
CA THR A 103 17.46 17.58 -11.16
C THR A 103 17.03 16.79 -9.92
N VAL A 104 16.45 17.49 -8.95
CA VAL A 104 15.95 16.88 -7.71
C VAL A 104 14.48 17.24 -7.54
N ILE A 105 13.68 16.31 -7.06
CA ILE A 105 12.30 16.56 -6.63
C ILE A 105 12.24 16.43 -5.12
N THR A 106 11.69 17.46 -4.49
CA THR A 106 11.39 17.53 -3.06
C THR A 106 9.90 17.66 -2.87
N TRP A 107 9.33 16.71 -2.14
CA TRP A 107 7.96 16.73 -1.67
C TRP A 107 7.98 17.09 -0.18
N THR A 108 7.16 18.04 0.24
CA THR A 108 7.00 18.43 1.65
C THR A 108 5.52 18.46 2.00
N LEU A 109 5.14 17.76 3.07
CA LEU A 109 3.80 17.71 3.62
C LEU A 109 3.78 18.50 4.93
N VAL A 110 2.81 19.39 5.07
CA VAL A 110 2.55 20.13 6.30
C VAL A 110 1.08 19.94 6.65
N ALA A 111 0.79 19.36 7.81
CA ALA A 111 -0.58 19.29 8.32
C ALA A 111 -1.17 20.70 8.47
N THR A 112 -2.42 20.87 8.08
CA THR A 112 -3.21 22.09 8.27
C THR A 112 -4.44 21.78 9.11
N GLU A 113 -5.20 22.80 9.53
CA GLU A 113 -6.44 22.59 10.29
C GLU A 113 -7.46 21.72 9.56
N THR A 114 -7.45 21.72 8.23
CA THR A 114 -8.47 21.08 7.38
C THR A 114 -7.91 19.96 6.51
N GLY A 115 -6.64 19.59 6.66
CA GLY A 115 -6.00 18.53 5.89
C GLY A 115 -4.48 18.70 5.79
N THR A 116 -3.96 18.79 4.57
CA THR A 116 -2.52 18.81 4.29
C THR A 116 -2.18 19.79 3.19
N ARG A 117 -1.15 20.62 3.41
CA ARG A 117 -0.49 21.35 2.35
C ARG A 117 0.69 20.54 1.82
N LEU A 118 0.60 20.17 0.55
CA LEU A 118 1.71 19.59 -0.20
C LEU A 118 2.47 20.70 -0.94
N ARG A 119 3.78 20.73 -0.77
CA ARG A 119 4.71 21.52 -1.58
C ARG A 119 5.61 20.59 -2.38
N LEU A 120 5.56 20.71 -3.71
CA LEU A 120 6.51 20.13 -4.65
C LEU A 120 7.52 21.21 -5.04
N VAL A 121 8.81 20.90 -4.91
CA VAL A 121 9.90 21.68 -5.49
C VAL A 121 10.71 20.77 -6.41
N HIS A 122 10.72 21.07 -7.71
CA HIS A 122 11.59 20.41 -8.68
C HIS A 122 12.72 21.36 -9.06
N SER A 123 13.91 21.11 -8.56
CA SER A 123 15.05 22.02 -8.62
C SER A 123 16.18 21.55 -9.53
N GLY A 124 16.97 22.50 -10.00
CA GLY A 124 18.20 22.24 -10.76
C GLY A 124 18.09 22.41 -12.28
N PHE A 125 17.04 23.05 -12.78
CA PHE A 125 16.94 23.33 -14.22
C PHE A 125 17.93 24.40 -14.63
N VAL A 126 18.70 24.17 -15.69
CA VAL A 126 19.60 25.18 -16.26
C VAL A 126 18.88 25.86 -17.43
N PRO A 127 18.38 27.11 -17.31
CA PRO A 127 17.49 27.70 -18.31
C PRO A 127 18.07 27.74 -19.71
N ALA A 128 19.37 28.03 -19.84
CA ALA A 128 20.11 28.03 -21.11
C ALA A 128 20.04 26.69 -21.89
N ARG A 129 19.65 25.61 -21.21
CA ARG A 129 19.57 24.26 -21.75
C ARG A 129 18.17 23.66 -21.66
N ASN A 130 17.47 23.93 -20.56
CA ASN A 130 16.27 23.21 -20.15
C ASN A 130 15.00 24.06 -20.22
N GLU A 131 15.01 25.19 -20.92
CA GLU A 131 13.85 26.10 -21.03
C GLU A 131 12.54 25.38 -21.38
N SER A 132 12.56 24.51 -22.40
CA SER A 132 11.37 23.76 -22.79
C SER A 132 10.93 22.74 -21.73
N ALA A 133 11.88 22.10 -21.04
CA ALA A 133 11.59 21.16 -19.96
C ALA A 133 11.00 21.89 -18.75
N LEU A 134 11.54 23.06 -18.41
CA LEU A 134 11.06 23.91 -17.33
C LEU A 134 9.59 24.33 -17.57
N ALA A 135 9.28 24.81 -18.78
CA ALA A 135 7.91 25.19 -19.14
C ALA A 135 6.96 23.97 -19.13
N THR A 136 7.37 22.86 -19.73
CA THR A 136 6.54 21.66 -19.87
C THR A 136 6.24 21.02 -18.52
N PHE A 137 7.26 20.85 -17.68
CA PHE A 137 7.08 20.30 -16.34
C PHE A 137 6.36 21.26 -15.41
N GLY A 138 6.55 22.58 -15.55
CA GLY A 138 5.82 23.58 -14.77
C GLY A 138 4.31 23.43 -14.92
N GLU A 139 3.82 23.27 -16.15
CA GLU A 139 2.40 23.05 -16.40
C GLU A 139 1.97 21.60 -16.14
N GLY A 140 2.85 20.63 -16.39
CA GLY A 140 2.60 19.21 -16.11
C GLY A 140 2.34 18.96 -14.63
N TRP A 141 3.23 19.45 -13.75
CA TRP A 141 3.13 19.26 -12.30
C TRP A 141 1.84 19.82 -11.71
N LYS A 142 1.43 21.04 -12.12
CA LYS A 142 0.17 21.65 -11.67
C LYS A 142 -1.03 20.76 -11.97
N LYS A 143 -1.06 20.13 -13.14
CA LYS A 143 -2.17 19.25 -13.58
C LYS A 143 -2.17 17.93 -12.83
N VAL A 144 -1.04 17.24 -12.79
CA VAL A 144 -0.97 15.89 -12.19
C VAL A 144 -1.11 15.92 -10.67
N VAL A 145 -0.53 16.91 -10.00
CA VAL A 145 -0.63 17.07 -8.54
C VAL A 145 -2.07 17.38 -8.12
N ALA A 146 -2.80 18.19 -8.89
CA ALA A 146 -4.20 18.48 -8.61
C ALA A 146 -5.10 17.22 -8.63
N ASN A 147 -4.74 16.19 -9.41
CA ASN A 147 -5.51 14.95 -9.49
C ASN A 147 -5.36 14.05 -8.26
N ILE A 148 -4.34 14.26 -7.42
CA ILE A 148 -4.09 13.45 -6.21
C ILE A 148 -5.31 13.45 -5.30
N GLY A 149 -5.97 14.60 -5.12
CA GLY A 149 -7.12 14.73 -4.23
C GLY A 149 -8.31 13.88 -4.65
N ALA A 150 -8.62 13.87 -5.95
CA ALA A 150 -9.71 13.07 -6.52
C ALA A 150 -9.44 11.57 -6.38
N ILE A 151 -8.21 11.13 -6.66
CA ILE A 151 -7.80 9.72 -6.51
C ILE A 151 -7.86 9.29 -5.04
N ALA A 152 -7.53 10.20 -4.12
CA ALA A 152 -7.57 9.94 -2.69
C ALA A 152 -9.01 9.84 -2.17
N ASP A 153 -9.94 10.56 -2.79
CA ASP A 153 -11.37 10.46 -2.49
C ASP A 153 -11.96 9.10 -2.89
N GLU A 154 -11.48 8.51 -3.99
CA GLU A 154 -11.93 7.21 -4.48
C GLU A 154 -11.52 6.04 -3.55
N GLY A 155 -10.48 6.24 -2.74
CA GLY A 155 -9.92 5.23 -1.84
C GLY A 155 -10.27 5.46 -0.37
N GLY A 156 -11.54 5.72 -0.04
CA GLY A 156 -12.07 6.02 1.31
C GLY A 156 -11.36 5.34 2.50
N PRO A 157 -11.41 5.96 3.69
CA PRO A 157 -10.29 6.09 4.62
C PRO A 157 -9.61 4.76 4.96
N SER A 158 -8.45 4.51 4.35
CA SER A 158 -7.48 3.53 4.81
C SER A 158 -6.44 4.25 5.66
N ARG A 159 -6.47 3.99 6.97
CA ARG A 159 -5.49 4.42 7.96
C ARG A 159 -4.11 3.79 7.66
N GLN A 160 -3.08 4.64 7.68
CA GLN A 160 -1.71 4.45 8.21
C GLN A 160 -0.71 3.51 7.52
N GLU A 161 0.49 4.05 7.28
CA GLU A 161 1.78 3.41 7.54
C GLU A 161 2.67 4.47 8.25
N ASP A 162 3.38 4.07 9.33
CA ASP A 162 4.37 4.81 10.15
C ASP A 162 3.97 5.38 11.53
N GLU A 163 2.92 4.87 12.16
CA GLU A 163 3.06 4.33 13.53
C GLU A 163 3.20 2.83 13.36
N ALA A 164 3.82 2.09 14.30
CA ALA A 164 3.52 0.66 14.37
C ALA A 164 1.99 0.57 14.55
N GLY A 165 1.29 0.33 13.44
CA GLY A 165 -0.17 0.24 13.44
C GLY A 165 -0.57 -0.72 14.55
N GLU A 166 -1.68 -0.42 15.21
CA GLU A 166 -2.13 -1.21 16.35
C GLU A 166 -2.03 -2.70 16.02
N PRO A 167 -1.28 -3.49 16.81
CA PRO A 167 -0.97 -4.87 16.46
C PRO A 167 -2.24 -5.66 16.22
N TRP A 168 -2.18 -6.60 15.28
CA TRP A 168 -3.32 -7.46 14.99
C TRP A 168 -3.44 -8.48 16.12
N ALA A 169 -4.38 -8.23 17.01
CA ALA A 169 -4.70 -9.09 18.14
C ALA A 169 -5.98 -9.88 17.88
N GLY A 170 -6.02 -11.10 18.45
CA GLY A 170 -7.18 -11.95 18.32
C GLY A 170 -7.03 -13.27 19.05
N GLY A 171 -7.99 -14.16 18.85
CA GLY A 171 -7.99 -15.46 19.48
C GLY A 171 -9.25 -16.27 19.22
N CYS A 172 -9.35 -17.41 19.90
CA CYS A 172 -10.56 -18.23 19.87
C CYS A 172 -11.69 -17.63 20.72
N ALA A 173 -12.93 -18.09 20.52
CA ALA A 173 -14.11 -17.57 21.20
C ALA A 173 -14.06 -17.68 22.74
N CYS A 174 -13.37 -18.69 23.30
CA CYS A 174 -13.23 -18.83 24.76
C CYS A 174 -11.98 -18.15 25.35
N GLY A 175 -11.14 -17.52 24.52
CA GLY A 175 -9.90 -16.88 24.96
C GLY A 175 -8.74 -17.81 25.31
N ALA A 176 -8.91 -19.14 25.26
CA ALA A 176 -7.86 -20.10 25.57
C ALA A 176 -6.66 -20.05 24.61
N ILE A 177 -6.86 -19.55 23.39
CA ILE A 177 -5.82 -19.25 22.41
C ILE A 177 -5.87 -17.76 22.10
N ARG A 178 -4.72 -17.09 22.19
CA ARG A 178 -4.55 -15.67 21.87
C ARG A 178 -3.32 -15.46 21.00
N TYR A 179 -3.38 -14.51 20.07
CA TYR A 179 -2.25 -14.11 19.24
C TYR A 179 -2.13 -12.59 19.16
N GLU A 180 -0.90 -12.13 18.89
CA GLU A 180 -0.58 -10.75 18.56
C GLU A 180 0.43 -10.73 17.41
N ILE A 181 0.16 -9.94 16.37
CA ILE A 181 0.98 -9.84 15.17
C ILE A 181 1.29 -8.36 14.91
N ALA A 182 2.56 -7.99 15.03
CA ALA A 182 3.04 -6.64 14.76
C ALA A 182 3.66 -6.58 13.35
N ALA A 183 2.82 -6.85 12.36
CA ALA A 183 3.11 -6.69 10.94
C ALA A 183 1.78 -6.47 10.20
N GLU A 184 1.81 -5.76 9.08
CA GLU A 184 0.65 -5.66 8.21
C GLU A 184 0.40 -6.98 7.46
N PRO A 185 -0.87 -7.30 7.14
CA PRO A 185 -1.20 -8.47 6.37
C PRO A 185 -0.73 -8.28 4.93
N ILE A 186 0.00 -9.25 4.42
CA ILE A 186 0.44 -9.33 3.02
C ILE A 186 -0.78 -9.39 2.09
N PHE A 187 -1.86 -10.02 2.56
CA PHE A 187 -3.03 -10.31 1.74
C PHE A 187 -4.25 -10.64 2.58
N MET A 188 -5.40 -10.10 2.18
CA MET A 188 -6.71 -10.40 2.76
C MET A 188 -7.64 -10.95 1.69
N ASN A 189 -8.30 -12.07 1.95
CA ASN A 189 -9.16 -12.68 0.94
C ASN A 189 -10.33 -13.47 1.51
N ASP A 190 -11.36 -13.60 0.69
CA ASP A 190 -12.37 -14.63 0.85
C ASP A 190 -12.04 -15.83 -0.05
N CYS A 191 -12.33 -17.03 0.42
CA CYS A 191 -12.08 -18.27 -0.30
C CYS A 191 -13.32 -19.15 -0.32
N GLN A 192 -13.83 -19.43 -1.51
CA GLN A 192 -15.03 -20.23 -1.76
C GLN A 192 -14.70 -21.70 -2.07
N CYS A 193 -13.50 -22.19 -1.73
CA CYS A 193 -13.21 -23.62 -1.88
C CYS A 193 -14.02 -24.45 -0.88
N ARG A 194 -14.21 -25.75 -1.20
CA ARG A 194 -15.03 -26.64 -0.36
C ARG A 194 -14.48 -26.79 1.06
N ASP A 195 -13.15 -26.82 1.22
CA ASP A 195 -12.54 -26.92 2.55
C ASP A 195 -12.78 -25.66 3.39
N CYS A 196 -12.81 -24.49 2.76
CA CYS A 196 -13.12 -23.25 3.45
C CYS A 196 -14.60 -23.18 3.83
N GLN A 197 -15.50 -23.62 2.95
CA GLN A 197 -16.94 -23.75 3.25
C GLN A 197 -17.22 -24.68 4.44
N LEU A 198 -16.64 -25.88 4.41
CA LEU A 198 -16.84 -26.87 5.48
C LEU A 198 -16.26 -26.41 6.81
N ARG A 199 -15.16 -25.65 6.78
CA ARG A 199 -14.51 -25.14 7.99
C ARG A 199 -15.24 -23.95 8.61
N SER A 200 -15.68 -23.00 7.80
CA SER A 200 -16.39 -21.82 8.30
C SER A 200 -17.84 -22.12 8.67
N GLY A 201 -18.43 -23.17 8.06
CA GLY A 201 -19.87 -23.42 8.13
C GLY A 201 -20.68 -22.46 7.25
N THR A 202 -20.04 -21.65 6.41
CA THR A 202 -20.67 -20.66 5.50
C THR A 202 -20.23 -20.90 4.05
N GLY A 203 -20.55 -20.00 3.11
CA GLY A 203 -20.24 -20.19 1.69
C GLY A 203 -18.79 -19.86 1.31
N HIS A 204 -18.04 -19.24 2.21
CA HIS A 204 -16.61 -18.94 2.08
C HIS A 204 -15.92 -18.94 3.44
N GLY A 205 -14.59 -18.89 3.44
CA GLY A 205 -13.85 -18.46 4.63
C GLY A 205 -13.07 -17.18 4.35
N SER A 206 -12.91 -16.36 5.38
CA SER A 206 -12.29 -15.04 5.33
C SER A 206 -10.96 -15.03 6.08
N TYR A 207 -9.89 -14.59 5.43
CA TYR A 207 -8.52 -14.78 5.89
C TYR A 207 -7.67 -13.53 5.78
N LEU A 208 -6.78 -13.36 6.74
CA LEU A 208 -5.66 -12.42 6.69
C LEU A 208 -4.35 -13.23 6.74
N THR A 209 -3.44 -12.98 5.81
CA THR A 209 -2.13 -13.66 5.77
C THR A 209 -1.02 -12.68 6.09
N PHE A 210 -0.18 -13.05 7.05
CA PHE A 210 0.96 -12.29 7.54
C PHE A 210 2.27 -13.04 7.29
N LEU A 211 3.39 -12.33 7.36
CA LEU A 211 4.68 -12.97 7.56
C LEU A 211 4.76 -13.49 9.00
N SER A 212 5.19 -14.74 9.16
CA SER A 212 5.32 -15.42 10.45
C SER A 212 6.27 -14.68 11.40
N ALA A 213 7.29 -14.00 10.87
CA ALA A 213 8.20 -13.15 11.64
C ALA A 213 7.52 -11.96 12.35
N GLY A 214 6.31 -11.57 11.90
CA GLY A 214 5.50 -10.55 12.55
C GLY A 214 4.75 -11.03 13.79
N VAL A 215 4.59 -12.34 13.98
CA VAL A 215 3.87 -12.91 15.13
C VAL A 215 4.70 -12.68 16.40
N LYS A 216 4.21 -11.85 17.31
CA LYS A 216 4.88 -11.51 18.57
C LYS A 216 4.51 -12.45 19.69
N THR A 217 3.22 -12.78 19.79
CA THR A 217 2.74 -13.74 20.77
C THR A 217 1.76 -14.72 20.14
N LEU A 218 1.85 -15.97 20.58
CA LEU A 218 0.87 -17.01 20.33
C LEU A 218 0.81 -17.85 21.60
N THR A 219 -0.28 -17.74 22.35
CA THR A 219 -0.49 -18.43 23.62
C THR A 219 -1.65 -19.41 23.50
N GLY A 220 -1.64 -20.43 24.36
CA GLY A 220 -2.60 -21.54 24.31
C GLY A 220 -2.18 -22.66 23.37
N GLU A 221 -2.82 -23.81 23.52
CA GLU A 221 -2.56 -25.00 22.71
C GLU A 221 -3.67 -25.21 21.69
N ALA A 222 -3.30 -25.23 20.41
CA ALA A 222 -4.21 -25.53 19.31
C ALA A 222 -4.13 -27.01 18.93
N THR A 223 -5.27 -27.62 18.65
CA THR A 223 -5.30 -28.88 17.90
C THR A 223 -5.10 -28.58 16.43
N ARG A 224 -4.32 -29.42 15.74
CA ARG A 224 -3.99 -29.25 14.33
C ARG A 224 -4.53 -30.40 13.49
N TRP A 225 -5.00 -30.06 12.30
CA TRP A 225 -5.42 -31.02 11.29
C TRP A 225 -4.92 -30.58 9.91
N ASP A 226 -4.26 -31.50 9.21
CA ASP A 226 -3.66 -31.24 7.91
C ASP A 226 -4.61 -31.60 6.77
N ILE A 227 -4.64 -30.73 5.75
CA ILE A 227 -5.40 -30.94 4.51
C ILE A 227 -4.44 -30.78 3.33
N VAL A 228 -4.56 -31.69 2.35
CA VAL A 228 -3.88 -31.57 1.06
C VAL A 228 -4.76 -30.70 0.14
N ALA A 229 -4.27 -29.53 -0.23
CA ALA A 229 -4.94 -28.66 -1.18
C ALA A 229 -4.89 -29.25 -2.61
N ASP A 230 -5.72 -28.73 -3.50
CA ASP A 230 -5.79 -29.15 -4.92
C ASP A 230 -4.48 -28.97 -5.70
N ASN A 231 -3.64 -28.02 -5.28
CA ASN A 231 -2.28 -27.82 -5.80
C ASN A 231 -1.24 -28.76 -5.17
N GLY A 232 -1.66 -29.72 -4.34
CA GLY A 232 -0.79 -30.68 -3.65
C GLY A 232 -0.13 -30.16 -2.38
N ASN A 233 -0.26 -28.86 -2.05
CA ASN A 233 0.35 -28.32 -0.84
C ASN A 233 -0.41 -28.73 0.41
N VAL A 234 0.32 -29.09 1.46
CA VAL A 234 -0.25 -29.38 2.77
C VAL A 234 -0.45 -28.08 3.55
N LYS A 235 -1.66 -27.87 4.05
CA LYS A 235 -2.04 -26.79 4.97
C LYS A 235 -2.42 -27.39 6.31
N SER A 236 -1.86 -26.83 7.39
CA SER A 236 -2.19 -27.22 8.76
C SER A 236 -3.17 -26.23 9.35
N HIS A 237 -4.37 -26.69 9.67
CA HIS A 237 -5.43 -25.91 10.28
C HIS A 237 -5.37 -26.04 11.79
N ALA A 238 -5.29 -24.92 12.50
CA ALA A 238 -5.21 -24.88 13.95
C ALA A 238 -6.52 -24.34 14.54
N PHE A 239 -7.12 -25.12 15.45
CA PHE A 239 -8.37 -24.76 16.12
C PHE A 239 -8.28 -24.98 17.63
N CYS A 240 -9.14 -24.28 18.37
CA CYS A 240 -9.19 -24.39 19.81
C CYS A 240 -9.84 -25.73 20.23
N PRO A 241 -9.17 -26.56 21.04
CA PRO A 241 -9.76 -27.81 21.53
C PRO A 241 -10.93 -27.59 22.50
N VAL A 242 -11.05 -26.39 23.09
CA VAL A 242 -12.08 -26.06 24.09
C VAL A 242 -13.38 -25.60 23.42
N CYS A 243 -13.30 -24.65 22.49
CA CYS A 243 -14.49 -24.05 21.86
C CYS A 243 -14.64 -24.34 20.37
N GLY A 244 -13.71 -25.07 19.75
CA GLY A 244 -13.76 -25.45 18.33
C GLY A 244 -13.45 -24.34 17.32
N SER A 245 -13.24 -23.09 17.77
CA SER A 245 -12.98 -21.97 16.85
C SER A 245 -11.73 -22.22 15.99
N PRO A 246 -11.80 -22.04 14.66
CA PRO A 246 -10.64 -22.13 13.79
C PRO A 246 -9.83 -20.83 13.89
N VAL A 247 -8.62 -20.89 14.44
CA VAL A 247 -7.84 -19.70 14.81
C VAL A 247 -6.88 -19.30 13.69
N TYR A 248 -5.94 -20.19 13.35
CA TYR A 248 -4.88 -19.91 12.40
C TYR A 248 -4.58 -21.09 11.49
N LEU A 249 -3.83 -20.82 10.43
CA LEU A 249 -3.34 -21.79 9.47
C LEU A 249 -1.85 -21.56 9.23
N THR A 250 -1.14 -22.65 9.01
CA THR A 250 0.26 -22.65 8.55
C THR A 250 0.39 -23.61 7.37
N SER A 251 1.51 -23.55 6.64
CA SER A 251 1.76 -24.48 5.54
C SER A 251 3.23 -24.85 5.49
N ALA A 252 3.53 -26.15 5.39
CA ALA A 252 4.91 -26.60 5.21
C ALA A 252 5.53 -26.13 3.88
N ALA A 253 4.71 -25.92 2.84
CA ALA A 253 5.15 -25.41 1.55
C ALA A 253 5.44 -23.90 1.55
N LYS A 254 4.89 -23.17 2.53
CA LYS A 254 5.12 -21.73 2.75
C LYS A 254 5.29 -21.45 4.25
N PRO A 255 6.42 -21.86 4.85
CA PRO A 255 6.62 -21.79 6.30
C PRO A 255 6.66 -20.35 6.83
N ASP A 256 6.98 -19.38 5.96
CA ASP A 256 7.03 -17.96 6.31
C ASP A 256 5.65 -17.32 6.41
N PHE A 257 4.56 -18.03 6.09
CA PHE A 257 3.21 -17.49 6.13
C PHE A 257 2.45 -17.95 7.37
N PHE A 258 1.79 -17.00 8.01
CA PHE A 258 0.87 -17.22 9.12
C PHE A 258 -0.48 -16.61 8.77
N THR A 259 -1.52 -17.42 8.64
CA THR A 259 -2.86 -16.96 8.24
C THR A 259 -3.82 -17.07 9.41
N VAL A 260 -4.63 -16.04 9.68
CA VAL A 260 -5.69 -16.07 10.69
C VAL A 260 -7.06 -15.94 10.05
N HIS A 261 -8.09 -16.44 10.75
CA HIS A 261 -9.47 -16.22 10.36
C HIS A 261 -9.92 -14.80 10.74
N ALA A 262 -10.57 -14.08 9.83
CA ALA A 262 -10.95 -12.67 10.05
C ALA A 262 -11.81 -12.45 11.30
N ALA A 263 -12.78 -13.33 11.55
CA ALA A 263 -13.68 -13.25 12.70
C ALA A 263 -13.01 -13.61 14.06
N THR A 264 -11.74 -13.99 14.05
CA THR A 264 -10.96 -14.24 15.29
C THR A 264 -10.20 -13.01 15.77
N LEU A 265 -10.15 -11.95 14.97
CA LEU A 265 -9.60 -10.66 15.38
C LEU A 265 -10.44 -10.08 16.52
N ASP A 266 -9.79 -9.36 17.43
CA ASP A 266 -10.51 -8.58 18.45
C ASP A 266 -11.27 -7.41 17.80
N ASP A 267 -10.71 -6.83 16.75
CA ASP A 267 -11.37 -5.85 15.87
C ASP A 267 -11.53 -6.43 14.44
N PRO A 268 -12.57 -7.25 14.19
CA PRO A 268 -12.84 -7.81 12.86
C PRO A 268 -13.25 -6.72 11.86
N GLY A 269 -13.62 -5.52 12.34
CA GLY A 269 -13.94 -4.36 11.52
C GLY A 269 -12.76 -3.86 10.68
N ARG A 270 -11.53 -4.31 10.95
CA ARG A 270 -10.32 -4.04 10.15
C ARG A 270 -10.17 -4.92 8.91
N PHE A 271 -10.92 -6.02 8.79
CA PHE A 271 -10.82 -6.92 7.65
C PHE A 271 -11.36 -6.27 6.36
N ARG A 272 -10.54 -6.23 5.32
CA ARG A 272 -10.85 -5.66 3.99
C ARG A 272 -10.37 -6.63 2.90
N PRO A 273 -11.19 -7.63 2.51
CA PRO A 273 -10.79 -8.60 1.49
C PRO A 273 -10.55 -7.91 0.15
N GLN A 274 -9.43 -8.25 -0.50
CA GLN A 274 -9.03 -7.69 -1.79
C GLN A 274 -9.49 -8.56 -2.97
N VAL A 275 -9.77 -9.85 -2.71
CA VAL A 275 -10.13 -10.82 -3.75
C VAL A 275 -10.91 -12.00 -3.19
N VAL A 276 -11.72 -12.61 -4.06
CA VAL A 276 -12.39 -13.89 -3.82
C VAL A 276 -11.68 -14.98 -4.61
N THR A 277 -11.14 -15.96 -3.90
CA THR A 277 -10.50 -17.14 -4.50
C THR A 277 -11.50 -18.29 -4.62
N TYR A 278 -11.31 -19.15 -5.64
CA TYR A 278 -12.22 -20.27 -5.93
C TYR A 278 -13.67 -19.89 -6.23
N ARG A 279 -13.89 -18.72 -6.85
CA ARG A 279 -15.24 -18.22 -7.20
C ARG A 279 -16.11 -19.23 -7.97
N ILE A 280 -15.51 -20.13 -8.75
CA ILE A 280 -16.22 -21.20 -9.47
C ILE A 280 -17.02 -22.14 -8.54
N ARG A 281 -16.68 -22.20 -7.25
CA ARG A 281 -17.37 -22.99 -6.22
C ARG A 281 -18.27 -22.14 -5.31
N GLY A 282 -18.42 -20.85 -5.62
CA GLY A 282 -19.26 -19.93 -4.86
C GLY A 282 -20.73 -20.27 -4.99
N HIS A 283 -21.46 -20.15 -3.88
CA HIS A 283 -22.91 -20.29 -3.87
C HIS A 283 -23.59 -18.94 -4.03
N ALA A 284 -24.73 -18.89 -4.74
CA ALA A 284 -25.45 -17.64 -4.97
C ALA A 284 -26.01 -16.99 -3.67
N TRP A 285 -26.19 -17.79 -2.62
CA TRP A 285 -26.62 -17.36 -1.29
C TRP A 285 -25.48 -16.85 -0.40
N ASP A 286 -24.22 -16.95 -0.86
CA ASP A 286 -23.04 -16.53 -0.09
C ASP A 286 -22.83 -15.01 -0.15
N ARG A 287 -23.88 -14.29 0.23
CA ARG A 287 -24.00 -12.83 0.34
C ARG A 287 -25.21 -12.55 1.22
N ILE A 288 -25.17 -11.47 1.99
CA ILE A 288 -26.36 -11.03 2.72
C ILE A 288 -27.37 -10.48 1.71
N ASP A 289 -28.55 -11.09 1.64
CA ASP A 289 -29.65 -10.57 0.85
C ASP A 289 -30.29 -9.42 1.61
N GLU A 290 -29.98 -8.19 1.20
CA GLU A 290 -30.47 -6.97 1.83
C GLU A 290 -32.00 -6.82 1.76
N THR A 291 -32.68 -7.60 0.91
CA THR A 291 -34.14 -7.58 0.78
C THR A 291 -34.87 -8.35 1.88
N LEU A 292 -34.16 -9.17 2.66
CA LEU A 292 -34.73 -9.92 3.77
C LEU A 292 -35.02 -8.98 4.97
N PRO A 293 -35.99 -9.32 5.85
CA PRO A 293 -36.18 -8.60 7.11
C PRO A 293 -34.90 -8.57 7.95
N GLN A 294 -34.43 -7.36 8.25
CA GLN A 294 -33.25 -7.13 9.07
C GLN A 294 -33.65 -6.61 10.43
N PHE A 295 -33.03 -7.15 11.48
CA PHE A 295 -33.27 -6.75 12.85
C PHE A 295 -31.93 -6.32 13.47
N GLU A 296 -31.92 -5.19 14.17
CA GLU A 296 -30.72 -4.71 14.86
C GLU A 296 -30.24 -5.68 15.95
N LYS A 297 -31.16 -6.49 16.49
CA LYS A 297 -30.95 -7.49 17.54
C LYS A 297 -31.83 -8.72 17.28
N MET A 298 -31.75 -9.72 18.16
CA MET A 298 -32.62 -10.90 18.10
C MET A 298 -34.09 -10.48 17.92
N PRO A 299 -34.80 -11.01 16.90
CA PRO A 299 -36.21 -10.72 16.72
C PRO A 299 -37.00 -11.08 17.99
N PRO A 300 -38.03 -10.30 18.37
CA PRO A 300 -38.93 -10.70 19.44
C PRO A 300 -39.56 -12.05 19.10
N MET A 301 -39.59 -12.95 20.08
CA MET A 301 -40.22 -14.28 19.96
C MET A 301 -41.74 -14.17 19.79
#